data_AF-A0AB32VW21-F1
#
_entry.id   AF-A0AB32VW21-F1
#
_cell.length_a   1.000
_cell.length_b   1.000
_cell.length_c   1.000
_cell.angle_alpha   90.00
_cell.angle_beta   90.00
_cell.angle_gamma   90.00
#
_symmetry.space_group_name_H-M   'P 1'
#
loop_
_entity.id
_entity.type
_entity.pdbx_description
1 polymer ?
#
loop_
_entity_poly.entity_id
_entity_poly.type
_entity_poly.pdbx_seq_one_letter_code
_entity_poly.pdbx_strand_id
1 'polypeptide(L)'
;MYCHNYNHHHVLPCLHCHPHSYIRMIQHLIERCLLLHMNRQQCVKALAKYASIRPCITVTVWRELQKENRDFFQAYFHALSPRPFMGRYIQRKPRFERKKQ
;
A
#
# COMPACT_ATOMS: atom_id res chain seq x y z
N MET A 1 -21.29 11.97 28.77
CA MET A 1 -21.95 11.89 27.44
C MET A 1 -21.88 10.45 26.98
N TYR A 2 -22.97 9.71 27.20
CA TYR A 2 -23.06 8.26 27.00
C TYR A 2 -23.10 7.94 25.50
N CYS A 3 -22.20 7.07 25.02
CA CYS A 3 -22.37 6.44 23.70
C CYS A 3 -23.49 5.40 23.82
N HIS A 4 -24.69 5.78 23.41
CA HIS A 4 -25.85 4.91 23.38
C HIS A 4 -25.64 3.78 22.36
N ASN A 5 -25.74 2.55 22.86
CA ASN A 5 -25.78 1.34 22.07
C ASN A 5 -27.19 1.20 21.47
N TYR A 6 -27.35 1.65 20.22
CA TYR A 6 -28.51 1.30 19.40
C TYR A 6 -28.03 1.06 17.97
N ASN A 7 -28.45 -0.08 17.43
CA ASN A 7 -28.26 -0.53 16.05
C ASN A 7 -26.85 -1.04 15.69
N HIS A 8 -26.73 -2.36 15.82
CA HIS A 8 -25.74 -3.23 15.21
C HIS A 8 -25.92 -3.27 13.67
N HIS A 9 -25.80 -2.10 13.02
CA HIS A 9 -25.79 -1.92 11.57
C HIS A 9 -24.66 -0.97 11.11
N HIS A 10 -23.68 -0.69 11.98
CA HIS A 10 -22.48 0.03 11.58
C HIS A 10 -21.40 -0.95 11.12
N VAL A 11 -21.17 -0.97 9.81
CA VAL A 11 -20.14 -1.76 9.10
C VAL A 11 -18.70 -1.44 9.57
N LEU A 12 -18.49 -0.41 10.40
CA LEU A 12 -17.18 0.05 10.87
C LEU A 12 -17.20 0.33 12.39
N PRO A 13 -16.17 -0.10 13.15
CA PRO A 13 -16.04 0.17 14.58
C PRO A 13 -15.89 1.67 14.86
N CYS A 14 -16.34 2.11 16.04
CA CYS A 14 -16.21 3.52 16.45
C CYS A 14 -14.81 3.78 17.04
N LEU A 15 -14.17 4.88 16.62
CA LEU A 15 -12.87 5.32 17.16
C LEU A 15 -12.95 5.64 18.67
N HIS A 16 -14.07 6.18 19.15
CA HIS A 16 -14.24 6.57 20.56
C HIS A 16 -14.54 5.39 21.49
N CYS A 17 -15.30 4.40 21.01
CA CYS A 17 -15.70 3.25 21.84
C CYS A 17 -14.70 2.10 21.76
N HIS A 18 -14.09 1.90 20.59
CA HIS A 18 -13.21 0.76 20.31
C HIS A 18 -11.99 1.21 19.48
N PRO A 19 -11.11 2.07 20.04
CA PRO A 19 -9.99 2.65 19.30
C PRO A 19 -9.05 1.58 18.73
N HIS A 20 -8.78 0.51 19.49
CA HIS A 20 -7.93 -0.60 19.04
C HIS A 20 -8.52 -1.32 17.81
N SER A 21 -9.81 -1.66 17.85
CA SER A 21 -10.49 -2.33 16.74
C SER A 21 -10.54 -1.44 15.49
N TYR A 22 -10.72 -0.13 15.68
CA TYR A 22 -10.70 0.83 14.58
C TYR A 22 -9.33 0.96 13.92
N ILE A 23 -8.26 1.03 14.71
CA ILE A 23 -6.89 1.06 14.19
C ILE A 23 -6.57 -0.25 13.45
N ARG A 24 -6.89 -1.41 14.04
CA ARG A 24 -6.65 -2.71 13.37
C ARG A 24 -7.41 -2.83 12.05
N MET A 25 -8.65 -2.34 11.99
CA MET A 25 -9.40 -2.31 10.73
C MET A 25 -8.70 -1.43 9.70
N ILE A 26 -8.22 -0.24 10.07
CA ILE A 26 -7.50 0.63 9.14
C ILE A 26 -6.20 -0.04 8.66
N GLN A 27 -5.46 -0.69 9.55
CA GLN A 27 -4.26 -1.46 9.19
C GLN A 27 -4.60 -2.53 8.14
N HIS A 28 -5.64 -3.33 8.39
CA HIS A 28 -6.09 -4.35 7.43
C HIS A 28 -6.45 -3.77 6.06
N LEU A 29 -7.13 -2.63 6.04
CA LEU A 29 -7.48 -1.96 4.79
C LEU A 29 -6.25 -1.40 4.05
N ILE A 30 -5.25 -0.90 4.79
CA ILE A 30 -3.96 -0.49 4.25
C ILE A 30 -3.22 -1.69 3.65
N GLU A 31 -3.18 -2.83 4.33
CA GLU A 31 -2.58 -4.07 3.82
C GLU A 31 -3.23 -4.50 2.51
N ARG A 32 -4.56 -4.44 2.42
CA ARG A 32 -5.27 -4.71 1.16
C ARG A 32 -4.91 -3.72 0.06
N CYS A 33 -4.75 -2.43 0.36
CA CYS A 33 -4.27 -1.46 -0.62
C CYS A 33 -2.84 -1.76 -1.08
N LEU A 34 -1.97 -2.21 -0.17
CA LEU A 34 -0.60 -2.58 -0.49
C LEU A 34 -0.56 -3.79 -1.45
N LEU A 35 -1.37 -4.81 -1.19
CA LEU A 35 -1.54 -5.97 -2.07
C LEU A 35 -2.06 -5.61 -3.47
N LEU A 36 -2.86 -4.54 -3.58
CA LEU A 36 -3.33 -4.00 -4.86
C LEU A 36 -2.32 -3.05 -5.54
N HIS A 37 -1.08 -2.99 -5.04
CA HIS A 37 0.01 -2.18 -5.58
C HIS A 37 -0.31 -0.68 -5.60
N MET A 38 -1.13 -0.20 -4.65
CA MET A 38 -1.50 1.20 -4.56
C MET A 38 -0.44 2.03 -3.83
N ASN A 39 -0.11 3.20 -4.39
CA ASN A 39 0.70 4.17 -3.67
C ASN A 39 -0.11 4.82 -2.53
N ARG A 40 0.59 5.50 -1.60
CA ARG A 40 -0.02 6.14 -0.43
C ARG A 40 -1.20 7.07 -0.78
N GLN A 41 -1.10 7.85 -1.86
CA GLN A 41 -2.16 8.78 -2.27
C GLN A 41 -3.40 8.04 -2.76
N GLN A 42 -3.20 6.98 -3.54
CA GLN A 42 -4.28 6.10 -4.00
C GLN A 42 -4.97 5.40 -2.84
N CYS A 43 -4.19 4.86 -1.89
CA CYS A 43 -4.69 4.23 -0.67
C CYS A 43 -5.58 5.20 0.13
N VAL A 44 -5.10 6.42 0.41
CA VAL A 44 -5.87 7.43 1.16
C VAL A 44 -7.16 7.81 0.44
N LYS A 45 -7.12 8.04 -0.88
CA LYS A 45 -8.31 8.37 -1.67
C LYS A 45 -9.30 7.22 -1.70
N ALA A 46 -8.83 5.98 -1.86
CA ALA A 46 -9.69 4.79 -1.85
C ALA A 46 -10.39 4.62 -0.50
N LEU A 47 -9.66 4.74 0.61
CA LEU A 47 -10.24 4.58 1.95
C LEU A 47 -11.22 5.69 2.32
N ALA A 48 -10.95 6.91 1.87
CA ALA A 48 -11.90 8.01 2.02
C ALA A 48 -13.19 7.78 1.20
N LYS A 49 -13.07 7.28 -0.04
CA LYS A 49 -14.21 7.08 -0.94
C LYS A 49 -15.06 5.86 -0.60
N TYR A 50 -14.42 4.72 -0.32
CA TYR A 50 -15.11 3.43 -0.19
C TYR A 50 -15.42 3.03 1.25
N ALA A 51 -14.64 3.52 2.22
CA ALA A 51 -14.81 3.20 3.63
C ALA A 51 -15.16 4.43 4.49
N SER A 52 -15.35 5.60 3.89
CA SER A 52 -15.67 6.86 4.58
C SER A 52 -14.70 7.20 5.72
N ILE A 53 -13.44 6.76 5.61
CA ILE A 53 -12.41 6.98 6.64
C ILE A 53 -11.80 8.36 6.43
N ARG A 54 -11.65 9.12 7.51
CA ARG A 54 -11.04 10.45 7.46
C ARG A 54 -9.59 10.33 6.96
N PRO A 55 -9.19 11.05 5.89
CA PRO A 55 -7.84 10.98 5.32
C PRO A 55 -6.72 11.21 6.33
N CYS A 56 -6.93 12.10 7.30
CA CYS A 56 -5.95 12.38 8.35
C CYS A 56 -5.63 11.13 9.20
N ILE A 57 -6.63 10.30 9.49
CA ILE A 57 -6.44 9.08 10.28
C ILE A 57 -5.64 8.06 9.47
N THR A 58 -6.03 7.81 8.21
CA THR A 58 -5.30 6.90 7.32
C THR A 58 -3.85 7.32 7.14
N VAL A 59 -3.59 8.62 6.98
CA VAL A 59 -2.23 9.16 6.86
C VAL A 59 -1.41 8.92 8.13
N THR A 60 -2.01 9.10 9.30
CA THR A 60 -1.33 8.86 10.58
C THR A 60 -1.00 7.37 10.75
N VAL A 61 -1.97 6.47 10.55
CA VAL A 61 -1.75 5.02 10.68
C VAL A 61 -0.71 4.54 9.67
N TRP A 62 -0.77 5.00 8.41
CA TRP A 62 0.23 4.69 7.40
C TRP A 62 1.63 5.14 7.82
N ARG A 63 1.76 6.35 8.38
CA ARG A 63 3.05 6.89 8.83
C ARG A 63 3.64 6.04 9.94
N GLU A 64 2.84 5.63 10.91
CA GLU A 64 3.31 4.77 12.00
C GLU A 64 3.70 3.37 11.49
N LEU A 65 2.89 2.77 10.61
CA LEU A 65 3.25 1.50 9.95
C LEU A 65 4.57 1.58 9.19
N GLN A 66 4.80 2.68 8.48
CA GLN A 66 6.04 2.90 7.73
C GLN A 66 7.25 3.10 8.64
N LYS A 67 7.08 3.69 9.82
CA LYS A 67 8.16 3.83 10.81
C LYS A 67 8.53 2.50 11.43
N GLU A 68 7.55 1.66 11.75
CA GLU A 68 7.78 0.34 12.35
C GLU A 68 8.33 -0.69 11.34
N ASN A 69 7.95 -0.58 10.06
CA ASN A 69 8.29 -1.57 9.03
C ASN A 69 9.07 -0.94 7.86
N ARG A 70 10.14 -0.21 8.17
CA ARG A 70 10.88 0.58 7.17
C ARG A 70 11.39 -0.25 5.99
N ASP A 71 12.00 -1.40 6.26
CA ASP A 71 12.57 -2.26 5.23
C ASP A 71 11.51 -2.79 4.26
N PHE A 72 10.33 -3.17 4.79
CA PHE A 72 9.20 -3.61 3.98
C PHE A 72 8.73 -2.50 3.05
N PHE A 73 8.48 -1.29 3.57
CA PHE A 73 7.99 -0.18 2.75
C PHE A 73 9.02 0.28 1.73
N GLN A 74 10.32 0.22 2.06
CA GLN A 74 11.39 0.51 1.12
C GLN A 74 11.35 -0.48 -0.06
N ALA A 75 11.37 -1.78 0.22
CA ALA A 75 11.28 -2.82 -0.81
C ALA A 75 9.99 -2.68 -1.64
N TYR A 76 8.86 -2.39 -0.99
CA TYR A 76 7.58 -2.17 -1.64
C TYR A 76 7.61 -0.98 -2.62
N PHE A 77 8.13 0.19 -2.21
CA PHE A 77 8.22 1.34 -3.11
C PHE A 77 9.20 1.10 -4.26
N HIS A 78 10.28 0.36 -4.04
CA HIS A 78 11.17 -0.08 -5.13
C HIS A 78 10.48 -1.02 -6.11
N ALA A 79 9.57 -1.89 -5.65
CA ALA A 79 8.78 -2.77 -6.50
C ALA A 79 7.65 -2.03 -7.25
N LEU A 80 7.07 -1.00 -6.65
CA LEU A 80 6.06 -0.15 -7.29
C LEU A 80 6.63 0.74 -8.38
N SER A 81 7.92 1.12 -8.29
CA SER A 81 8.57 1.83 -9.37
C SER A 81 8.60 0.90 -10.59
N PRO A 82 8.01 1.27 -11.74
CA PRO A 82 8.25 0.53 -12.97
C PRO A 82 9.76 0.57 -13.18
N ARG A 83 10.42 -0.58 -13.05
CA ARG A 83 11.79 -0.68 -13.52
C ARG A 83 11.74 -0.21 -14.98
N PRO A 84 12.54 0.78 -15.40
CA PRO A 84 12.72 0.94 -16.83
C PRO A 84 13.13 -0.43 -17.33
N PHE A 85 12.33 -0.97 -18.23
CA PHE A 85 12.60 -2.23 -18.89
C PHE A 85 13.89 -2.02 -19.70
N MET A 86 15.05 -2.09 -19.06
CA MET A 86 16.29 -2.39 -19.75
C MET A 86 16.18 -3.87 -20.10
N GLY A 87 15.42 -4.10 -21.17
CA GLY A 87 15.42 -5.34 -21.90
C GLY A 87 16.87 -5.73 -22.14
N ARG A 88 17.17 -6.98 -21.84
CA ARG A 88 18.42 -7.65 -22.16
C ARG A 88 18.78 -7.36 -23.61
N TYR A 89 19.65 -6.38 -23.87
CA TYR A 89 20.47 -6.40 -25.07
C TYR A 89 21.46 -7.54 -24.88
N ILE A 90 21.01 -8.74 -25.21
CA ILE A 90 21.88 -9.87 -25.54
C ILE A 90 22.71 -9.35 -26.72
N GLN A 91 23.92 -8.87 -26.46
CA GLN A 91 24.94 -8.70 -27.49
C GLN A 91 25.26 -10.11 -28.01
N ARG A 92 24.47 -10.60 -28.98
CA ARG A 92 24.93 -11.65 -29.87
C ARG A 92 26.05 -11.05 -30.71
N LYS A 93 27.30 -11.26 -30.29
CA LYS A 93 28.47 -10.99 -31.13
C LYS A 93 28.25 -11.65 -32.49
N PRO A 94 28.39 -10.94 -33.62
CA PRO A 94 28.49 -11.60 -34.91
C PRO A 94 29.75 -12.47 -34.90
N ARG A 95 29.58 -13.76 -35.16
CA ARG A 95 30.67 -14.70 -35.34
C ARG A 95 31.40 -14.32 -36.63
N PHE A 96 32.48 -13.55 -36.52
CA PHE A 96 33.44 -13.36 -37.61
C PHE A 96 34.17 -14.70 -37.84
N GLU A 97 33.67 -15.51 -38.77
CA GLU A 97 34.45 -16.60 -39.36
C GLU A 97 35.11 -16.07 -40.63
N ARG A 98 36.42 -15.90 -40.49
CA ARG A 98 37.47 -15.55 -41.46
C ARG A 98 37.24 -16.03 -42.90
N LYS A 99 37.45 -15.13 -43.86
CA LYS A 99 37.97 -15.47 -45.20
C LYS A 99 39.50 -15.62 -45.17
N LYS A 100 40.00 -16.79 -45.55
CA LYS A 100 41.25 -17.14 -46.27
C LYS A 100 41.42 -18.66 -46.06
N GLN A 101 41.70 -19.48 -47.07
CA GLN A 101 42.61 -19.30 -48.20
C GLN A 101 42.22 -20.27 -49.32
#